data_AF-A0A6I2IW85-F1
#
_entry.id   AF-A0A6I2IW85-F1
#
_cell.length_a   1.000
_cell.length_b   1.000
_cell.length_c   1.000
_cell.angle_alpha   90.00
_cell.angle_beta   90.00
_cell.angle_gamma   90.00
#
_symmetry.space_group_name_H-M   'P 1'
#
loop_
_entity.id
_entity.type
_entity.pdbx_description
1 polymer ?
#
loop_
_entity_poly.entity_id
_entity_poly.type
_entity_poly.pdbx_seq_one_letter_code
_entity_poly.pdbx_strand_id
1 'polypeptide(L)'
;MRSSTTPNEKQGWDWRLIRNSFIKIILFALALVIINKYFQFQLPEGNRDYLYVFSIGLLLSAIELGSRYKDEPISVMTCFPGAFYLVINGLICCLGLFFINTFGTHEPITKTMGIANTNAFSTHVANILYASLGSFFVMRSSFLKLGSDNSQSQVDLGLNIILKKMIDMIDRQVDRDQARRRSKDITRILKNVSFDSLSSRIHPFCMQVMQNIPEAEIESLFRELKEISASDDCDESKKMAIGLQIYNIVGKKLFASIIEDLELIITPSIDDNPKATPVNDFSHSFSEIIEQVNPKGA
;
A
#
# COMPACT_ATOMS: atom_id res chain seq x y z
N MET A 1 34.88 23.11 -0.56
CA MET A 1 33.70 23.90 -0.19
C MET A 1 33.15 24.61 -1.43
N ARG A 2 32.27 23.96 -2.19
CA ARG A 2 31.38 24.60 -3.19
C ARG A 2 30.28 23.60 -3.52
N SER A 3 29.07 23.98 -3.16
CA SER A 3 27.82 23.24 -3.27
C SER A 3 27.32 23.22 -4.71
N SER A 4 27.01 22.05 -5.25
CA SER A 4 26.13 21.88 -6.41
C SER A 4 24.80 21.32 -5.93
N THR A 5 23.86 22.22 -5.65
CA THR A 5 22.46 21.87 -5.39
C THR A 5 21.79 21.48 -6.71
N THR A 6 21.34 20.23 -6.78
CA THR A 6 20.49 19.72 -7.87
C THR A 6 19.08 20.32 -7.79
N PRO A 7 18.43 20.58 -8.93
CA PRO A 7 17.07 21.11 -8.94
C PRO A 7 16.05 20.00 -8.70
N ASN A 8 15.46 20.05 -7.51
CA ASN A 8 14.09 19.67 -7.14
C ASN A 8 13.22 19.07 -8.27
N GLU A 9 13.24 17.74 -8.37
CA GLU A 9 12.31 16.95 -9.19
C GLU A 9 10.90 17.10 -8.58
N LYS A 10 10.12 18.06 -9.06
CA LYS A 10 8.72 18.24 -8.67
C LYS A 10 7.96 16.96 -8.95
N GLN A 11 7.59 16.26 -7.89
CA GLN A 11 6.62 15.18 -7.83
C GLN A 11 5.28 15.68 -8.40
N GLY A 12 5.14 15.63 -9.73
CA GLY A 12 3.95 16.06 -10.45
C GLY A 12 2.79 15.15 -10.07
N TRP A 13 1.85 15.67 -9.30
CA TRP A 13 0.57 15.02 -9.03
C TRP A 13 -0.09 14.74 -10.39
N ASP A 14 -0.25 13.45 -10.72
CA ASP A 14 -0.85 13.03 -11.98
C ASP A 14 -2.34 13.39 -11.98
N TRP A 15 -2.64 14.58 -12.50
CA TRP A 15 -4.01 15.14 -12.61
C TRP A 15 -4.99 14.19 -13.30
N ARG A 16 -4.51 13.22 -14.09
CA ARG A 16 -5.36 12.19 -14.71
C ARG A 16 -5.90 11.20 -13.68
N LEU A 17 -5.12 10.86 -12.65
CA LEU A 17 -5.58 10.00 -11.55
C LEU A 17 -6.67 10.71 -10.73
N ILE A 18 -6.47 11.99 -10.41
CA ILE A 18 -7.43 12.80 -9.65
C ILE A 18 -8.75 12.94 -10.42
N ARG A 19 -8.67 13.25 -11.71
CA ARG A 19 -9.85 13.38 -12.58
C ARG A 19 -10.63 12.07 -12.70
N ASN A 20 -9.93 10.94 -12.85
CA ASN A 20 -10.58 9.63 -12.93
C ASN A 20 -11.22 9.22 -11.60
N SER A 21 -10.61 9.57 -10.46
CA SER A 21 -11.24 9.40 -9.14
C SER A 21 -12.47 10.26 -8.96
N PHE A 22 -12.45 11.51 -9.44
CA PHE A 22 -13.62 12.40 -9.41
C PHE A 22 -14.79 11.86 -10.24
N ILE A 23 -14.52 11.33 -11.44
CA ILE A 23 -15.54 10.71 -12.30
C ILE A 23 -16.16 9.49 -11.60
N LYS A 24 -15.36 8.68 -10.90
CA LYS A 24 -15.86 7.53 -10.13
C LYS A 24 -16.76 7.97 -8.96
N ILE A 25 -16.38 9.03 -8.25
CA ILE A 25 -17.20 9.61 -7.17
C ILE A 25 -18.54 10.14 -7.73
N ILE A 26 -18.53 10.80 -8.89
CA ILE A 26 -19.75 11.29 -9.54
C ILE A 26 -20.63 10.14 -10.00
N LEU A 27 -20.06 9.11 -10.65
CA LEU A 27 -20.81 7.90 -11.04
C LEU A 27 -21.38 7.16 -9.84
N PHE A 28 -20.66 7.19 -8.72
CA PHE A 28 -21.09 6.59 -7.46
C PHE A 28 -22.24 7.37 -6.81
N ALA A 29 -22.17 8.71 -6.79
CA ALA A 29 -23.29 9.56 -6.38
C ALA A 29 -24.51 9.38 -7.29
N LEU A 30 -24.29 9.21 -8.60
CA LEU A 30 -25.35 8.93 -9.57
C LEU A 30 -25.99 7.56 -9.32
N ALA A 31 -25.20 6.54 -8.97
CA ALA A 31 -25.70 5.22 -8.61
C ALA A 31 -26.56 5.27 -7.32
N LEU A 32 -26.17 6.06 -6.32
CA LEU A 32 -26.99 6.32 -5.12
C LEU A 32 -28.33 6.98 -5.48
N VAL A 33 -28.34 7.95 -6.40
CA VAL A 33 -29.57 8.59 -6.90
C VAL A 33 -30.44 7.60 -7.67
N ILE A 34 -29.85 6.70 -8.47
CA ILE A 34 -30.57 5.67 -9.22
C ILE A 34 -31.15 4.62 -8.28
N ILE A 35 -30.39 4.15 -7.28
CA ILE A 35 -30.88 3.23 -6.25
C ILE A 35 -32.06 3.86 -5.51
N ASN A 36 -31.95 5.14 -5.11
CA ASN A 36 -33.05 5.89 -4.49
C ASN A 36 -34.29 6.02 -5.40
N LYS A 37 -34.09 6.12 -6.73
CA LYS A 37 -35.18 6.23 -7.69
C LYS A 37 -35.91 4.92 -7.97
N TYR A 38 -35.17 3.80 -8.05
CA TYR A 38 -35.71 2.49 -8.43
C TYR A 38 -36.12 1.62 -7.23
N PHE A 39 -35.43 1.74 -6.09
CA PHE A 39 -35.95 1.23 -4.83
C PHE A 39 -36.82 2.32 -4.23
N GLN A 40 -38.13 2.23 -4.45
CA GLN A 40 -39.15 2.99 -3.73
C GLN A 40 -39.21 2.49 -2.27
N PHE A 41 -38.08 2.58 -1.55
CA PHE A 41 -38.12 2.69 -0.11
C PHE A 41 -38.89 3.97 0.14
N GLN A 42 -40.04 3.89 0.81
CA GLN A 42 -40.72 5.07 1.36
C GLN A 42 -39.78 5.66 2.43
N LEU A 43 -38.71 6.34 1.99
CA LEU A 43 -37.94 7.22 2.82
C LEU A 43 -38.93 8.29 3.27
N PRO A 44 -39.23 8.38 4.58
CA PRO A 44 -40.13 9.40 5.09
C PRO A 44 -39.63 10.75 4.59
N GLU A 45 -40.51 11.52 3.95
CA GLU A 45 -40.13 12.75 3.27
C GLU A 45 -39.21 13.63 4.16
N GLY A 46 -38.07 14.03 3.60
CA GLY A 46 -37.32 15.16 4.12
C GLY A 46 -36.38 14.95 5.31
N ASN A 47 -36.01 13.72 5.69
CA ASN A 47 -35.13 13.57 6.85
C ASN A 47 -33.62 13.68 6.49
N ARG A 48 -33.05 14.88 6.68
CA ARG A 48 -31.60 15.17 6.51
C ARG A 48 -30.71 14.29 7.38
N ASP A 49 -31.27 13.59 8.36
CA ASP A 49 -30.60 12.67 9.28
C ASP A 49 -29.90 11.54 8.57
N TYR A 50 -30.49 11.00 7.49
CA TYR A 50 -29.84 9.94 6.73
C TYR A 50 -28.52 10.43 6.13
N LEU A 51 -28.44 11.69 5.70
CA LEU A 51 -27.21 12.29 5.20
C LEU A 51 -26.18 12.46 6.33
N TYR A 52 -26.60 12.91 7.52
CA TYR A 52 -25.71 13.04 8.67
C TYR A 52 -25.19 11.67 9.13
N VAL A 53 -26.06 10.68 9.26
CA VAL A 53 -25.72 9.31 9.65
C VAL A 53 -24.80 8.67 8.62
N PHE A 54 -25.08 8.83 7.33
CA PHE A 54 -24.22 8.34 6.25
C PHE A 54 -22.83 8.98 6.31
N SER A 55 -22.77 10.31 6.52
CA SER A 55 -21.51 11.05 6.61
C SER A 55 -20.67 10.62 7.82
N ILE A 56 -21.30 10.39 8.97
CA ILE A 56 -20.61 9.88 10.16
C ILE A 56 -20.11 8.46 9.90
N GLY A 57 -20.92 7.58 9.29
CA GLY A 57 -20.50 6.22 8.93
C GLY A 57 -19.32 6.20 7.95
N LEU A 58 -19.33 7.07 6.94
CA LEU A 58 -18.20 7.29 6.03
C LEU A 58 -16.94 7.71 6.79
N LEU A 59 -17.06 8.68 7.70
CA LEU A 59 -15.95 9.22 8.47
C LEU A 59 -15.32 8.15 9.38
N LEU A 60 -16.14 7.39 10.11
CA LEU A 60 -15.66 6.30 10.97
C LEU A 60 -14.94 5.22 10.18
N SER A 61 -15.45 4.90 8.99
CA SER A 61 -14.84 3.91 8.09
C SER A 61 -13.55 4.43 7.45
N ALA A 62 -13.48 5.72 7.14
CA ALA A 62 -12.26 6.35 6.65
C ALA A 62 -11.18 6.36 7.73
N ILE A 63 -11.52 6.62 8.99
CA ILE A 63 -10.58 6.53 10.11
C ILE A 63 -10.06 5.10 10.26
N GLU A 64 -10.94 4.10 10.16
CA GLU A 64 -10.54 2.69 10.20
C GLU A 64 -9.52 2.36 9.12
N LEU A 65 -9.85 2.67 7.86
CA LEU A 65 -9.03 2.33 6.72
C LEU A 65 -7.71 3.12 6.74
N GLY A 66 -7.77 4.41 7.10
CA GLY A 66 -6.60 5.26 7.23
C GLY A 66 -5.64 4.80 8.34
N SER A 67 -6.17 4.26 9.44
CA SER A 67 -5.34 3.72 10.52
C SER A 67 -4.60 2.44 10.13
N ARG A 68 -5.18 1.66 9.20
CA ARG A 68 -4.62 0.40 8.70
C ARG A 68 -3.52 0.63 7.66
N TYR A 69 -3.71 1.56 6.73
CA TYR A 69 -2.75 1.83 5.64
C TYR A 69 -2.09 3.20 5.81
N LYS A 70 -1.13 3.29 6.74
CA LYS A 70 -0.47 4.56 7.12
C LYS A 70 0.30 5.19 5.96
N ASP A 71 0.86 4.38 5.07
CA ASP A 71 1.78 4.85 4.03
C ASP A 71 1.07 5.40 2.79
N GLU A 72 -0.14 4.94 2.47
CA GLU A 72 -0.94 5.44 1.33
C GLU A 72 -2.47 5.51 1.61
N PRO A 73 -2.91 6.18 2.68
CA PRO A 73 -4.31 6.10 3.16
C PRO A 73 -5.32 6.58 2.11
N ILE A 74 -5.00 7.68 1.40
CA ILE A 74 -5.87 8.27 0.37
C ILE A 74 -6.00 7.34 -0.85
N SER A 75 -4.90 6.67 -1.23
CA SER A 75 -4.88 5.71 -2.35
C SER A 75 -5.84 4.55 -2.08
N VAL A 76 -5.81 4.03 -0.85
CA VAL A 76 -6.69 2.91 -0.45
C VAL A 76 -8.15 3.34 -0.34
N MET A 77 -8.44 4.54 0.18
CA MET A 77 -9.82 5.05 0.26
C MET A 77 -10.46 5.30 -1.11
N THR A 78 -9.64 5.60 -2.13
CA THR A 78 -10.12 5.95 -3.48
C THR A 78 -10.08 4.77 -4.46
N CYS A 79 -9.48 3.65 -4.09
CA CYS A 79 -9.53 2.43 -4.88
C CYS A 79 -10.96 1.85 -4.86
N PHE A 80 -11.33 1.09 -5.90
CA PHE A 80 -12.70 0.57 -6.04
C PHE A 80 -13.20 -0.21 -4.80
N PRO A 81 -12.46 -1.21 -4.28
CA PRO A 81 -12.92 -1.95 -3.11
C PRO A 81 -12.91 -1.08 -1.82
N GLY A 82 -11.98 -0.13 -1.70
CA GLY A 82 -11.95 0.80 -0.56
C GLY A 82 -13.11 1.78 -0.56
N ALA A 83 -13.43 2.39 -1.71
CA ALA A 83 -14.60 3.25 -1.84
C ALA A 83 -15.90 2.48 -1.56
N PHE A 84 -16.01 1.25 -2.06
CA PHE A 84 -17.15 0.38 -1.80
C PHE A 84 -17.30 0.05 -0.31
N TYR A 85 -16.19 -0.22 0.38
CA TYR A 85 -16.16 -0.44 1.83
C TYR A 85 -16.70 0.77 2.60
N LEU A 86 -16.21 1.98 2.29
CA LEU A 86 -16.66 3.22 2.93
C LEU A 86 -18.17 3.41 2.78
N VAL A 87 -18.68 3.18 1.58
CA VAL A 87 -20.10 3.32 1.23
C VAL A 87 -20.97 2.34 1.97
N ILE A 88 -20.61 1.04 1.96
CA ILE A 88 -21.41 0.00 2.63
C ILE A 88 -21.55 0.34 4.11
N ASN A 89 -20.46 0.76 4.75
CA ASN A 89 -20.52 1.14 6.16
C ASN A 89 -21.44 2.36 6.39
N GLY A 90 -21.38 3.38 5.52
CA GLY A 90 -22.33 4.49 5.56
C GLY A 90 -23.79 4.03 5.42
N LEU A 91 -24.07 3.13 4.48
CA LEU A 91 -25.41 2.59 4.25
C LEU A 91 -25.90 1.76 5.44
N ILE A 92 -25.03 1.00 6.09
CA ILE A 92 -25.41 0.22 7.28
C ILE A 92 -25.79 1.15 8.43
N CYS A 93 -25.08 2.26 8.63
CA CYS A 93 -25.49 3.28 9.59
C CYS A 93 -26.90 3.83 9.26
N CYS A 94 -27.20 4.07 7.98
CA CYS A 94 -28.54 4.47 7.54
C CYS A 94 -29.60 3.40 7.84
N LEU A 95 -29.27 2.11 7.67
CA LEU A 95 -30.16 1.01 8.06
C LEU A 95 -30.44 1.01 9.57
N GLY A 96 -29.45 1.34 10.40
CA GLY A 96 -29.65 1.55 11.83
C GLY A 96 -30.64 2.66 12.14
N LEU A 97 -30.52 3.80 11.44
CA LEU A 97 -31.48 4.90 11.59
C LEU A 97 -32.88 4.47 11.12
N PHE A 98 -32.97 3.72 10.03
CA PHE A 98 -34.23 3.15 9.55
C PHE A 98 -34.86 2.23 10.60
N PHE A 99 -34.08 1.37 11.25
CA PHE A 99 -34.58 0.52 12.33
C PHE A 99 -34.99 1.32 13.56
N ILE A 100 -34.26 2.36 13.95
CA ILE A 100 -34.67 3.24 15.05
C ILE A 100 -35.98 3.96 14.69
N ASN A 101 -36.16 4.41 13.45
CA ASN A 101 -37.39 5.09 13.05
C ASN A 101 -38.59 4.13 12.89
N THR A 102 -38.34 2.87 12.51
CA THR A 102 -39.39 1.87 12.25
C THR A 102 -39.78 1.10 13.50
N PHE A 103 -38.80 0.71 14.31
CA PHE A 103 -38.96 -0.16 15.48
C PHE A 103 -38.61 0.53 16.81
N GLY A 104 -38.04 1.74 16.76
CA GLY A 104 -37.71 2.50 17.96
C GLY A 104 -38.93 2.65 18.85
N THR A 105 -38.75 2.25 20.10
CA THR A 105 -39.79 2.17 21.11
C THR A 105 -40.57 3.47 21.22
N HIS A 106 -41.87 3.40 21.56
CA HIS A 106 -42.74 4.55 21.81
C HIS A 106 -42.23 5.57 22.85
N GLU A 107 -41.13 5.27 23.56
CA GLU A 107 -40.42 6.18 24.44
C GLU A 107 -39.14 6.71 23.77
N PRO A 108 -38.89 8.03 23.78
CA PRO A 108 -37.72 8.61 23.17
C PRO A 108 -36.44 8.13 23.87
N ILE A 109 -35.42 7.78 23.07
CA ILE A 109 -34.12 7.26 23.52
C ILE A 109 -33.48 8.12 24.65
N THR A 110 -33.75 9.43 24.64
CA THR A 110 -33.32 10.38 25.67
C THR A 110 -33.85 10.09 27.08
N LYS A 111 -35.07 9.56 27.20
CA LYS A 111 -35.69 9.20 28.48
C LYS A 111 -35.07 7.92 29.05
N THR A 112 -34.76 6.95 28.20
CA THR A 112 -34.07 5.69 28.58
C THR A 112 -32.66 5.91 29.11
N MET A 113 -32.04 7.07 28.82
CA MET A 113 -30.66 7.39 29.20
C MET A 113 -30.55 8.45 30.29
N GLY A 114 -31.67 8.91 30.85
CA GLY A 114 -31.65 9.95 31.88
C GLY A 114 -31.12 11.30 31.37
N ILE A 115 -31.25 11.60 30.07
CA ILE A 115 -30.88 12.91 29.52
C ILE A 115 -31.90 13.93 30.05
N ALA A 116 -31.45 14.83 30.93
CA ALA A 116 -32.29 15.75 31.71
C ALA A 116 -33.08 16.77 30.87
N ASN A 117 -32.79 16.91 29.58
CA ASN A 117 -33.40 17.90 28.70
C ASN A 117 -33.95 17.23 27.43
N THR A 118 -35.23 16.85 27.47
CA THR A 118 -35.95 16.11 26.41
C THR A 118 -36.51 17.02 25.33
N ASN A 119 -35.72 17.99 24.86
CA ASN A 119 -36.10 18.82 23.72
C ASN A 119 -36.07 17.98 22.43
N ALA A 120 -36.95 18.31 21.48
CA ALA A 120 -37.06 17.62 20.20
C ALA A 120 -35.71 17.54 19.45
N PHE A 121 -34.91 18.61 19.53
CA PHE A 121 -33.56 18.66 18.96
C PHE A 121 -32.58 17.68 19.61
N SER A 122 -32.58 17.56 20.94
CA SER A 122 -31.68 16.65 21.66
C SER A 122 -31.96 15.19 21.32
N THR A 123 -33.24 14.81 21.25
CA THR A 123 -33.66 13.46 20.85
C THR A 123 -33.23 13.14 19.42
N HIS A 124 -33.31 14.13 18.53
CA HIS A 124 -32.96 14.01 17.12
C HIS A 124 -31.45 13.79 16.92
N VAL A 125 -30.60 14.60 17.58
CA VAL A 125 -29.14 14.40 17.59
C VAL A 125 -28.76 13.06 18.22
N ALA A 126 -29.42 12.67 19.31
CA ALA A 126 -29.18 11.38 19.96
C ALA A 126 -29.47 10.23 18.99
N ASN A 127 -30.59 10.24 18.27
CA ASN A 127 -30.93 9.20 17.29
C ASN A 127 -29.89 9.07 16.18
N ILE A 128 -29.37 10.20 15.65
CA ILE A 128 -28.30 10.21 14.65
C ILE A 128 -27.03 9.55 15.21
N LEU A 129 -26.62 9.91 16.42
CA LEU A 129 -25.44 9.34 17.06
C LEU A 129 -25.61 7.86 17.39
N TYR A 130 -26.79 7.46 17.89
CA TYR A 130 -27.10 6.06 18.18
C TYR A 130 -27.15 5.20 16.92
N ALA A 131 -27.81 5.68 15.87
CA ALA A 131 -27.85 4.99 14.59
C ALA A 131 -26.45 4.78 14.03
N SER A 132 -25.64 5.84 13.99
CA SER A 132 -24.29 5.79 13.42
C SER A 132 -23.34 4.94 14.25
N LEU A 133 -23.14 5.26 15.53
CA LEU A 133 -22.21 4.53 16.40
C LEU A 133 -22.69 3.12 16.68
N GLY A 134 -23.97 2.94 17.01
CA GLY A 134 -24.54 1.63 17.33
C GLY A 134 -24.42 0.65 16.17
N SER A 135 -24.80 1.07 14.95
CA SER A 135 -24.65 0.21 13.76
C SER A 135 -23.19 -0.10 13.46
N PHE A 136 -22.31 0.90 13.59
CA PHE A 136 -20.89 0.72 13.37
C PHE A 136 -20.27 -0.29 14.34
N PHE A 137 -20.62 -0.23 15.63
CA PHE A 137 -20.16 -1.20 16.62
C PHE A 137 -20.77 -2.59 16.41
N VAL A 138 -22.07 -2.67 16.10
CA VAL A 138 -22.74 -3.96 15.80
C VAL A 138 -22.11 -4.65 14.61
N MET A 139 -21.76 -3.91 13.55
CA MET A 139 -21.07 -4.46 12.38
C MET A 139 -19.70 -5.02 12.69
N ARG A 140 -18.99 -4.43 13.65
CA ARG A 140 -17.68 -4.91 14.10
C ARG A 140 -17.77 -6.02 15.14
N SER A 141 -18.96 -6.30 15.67
CA SER A 141 -19.14 -7.35 16.65
C SER A 141 -19.08 -8.74 16.01
N SER A 142 -18.32 -9.65 16.62
CA SER A 142 -18.35 -11.08 16.33
C SER A 142 -19.25 -11.76 17.37
N PHE A 143 -20.45 -12.19 16.97
CA PHE A 143 -21.45 -12.72 17.92
C PHE A 143 -21.24 -14.19 18.26
N LEU A 144 -20.55 -14.95 17.41
CA LEU A 144 -20.31 -16.38 17.62
C LEU A 144 -18.90 -16.74 17.14
N LYS A 145 -18.08 -17.33 18.01
CA LYS A 145 -16.80 -17.93 17.62
C LYS A 145 -17.00 -19.43 17.51
N LEU A 146 -17.03 -19.97 16.30
CA LEU A 146 -17.09 -21.43 16.10
C LEU A 146 -15.68 -21.95 15.84
N GLY A 147 -15.17 -22.74 16.78
CA GLY A 147 -13.89 -23.43 16.70
C GLY A 147 -13.55 -24.12 18.02
N SER A 148 -12.80 -25.22 17.95
CA SER A 148 -12.14 -25.78 19.14
C SER A 148 -11.01 -24.85 19.58
N ASP A 149 -10.81 -24.67 20.88
CA ASP A 149 -9.77 -23.80 21.47
C ASP A 149 -8.35 -24.10 20.96
N ASN A 150 -8.12 -25.29 20.37
CA ASN A 150 -6.83 -25.75 19.84
C ASN A 150 -6.75 -25.84 18.31
N SER A 151 -7.73 -25.34 17.55
CA SER A 151 -7.67 -25.33 16.08
C SER A 151 -7.41 -23.92 15.57
N GLN A 152 -6.39 -23.76 14.71
CA GLN A 152 -6.01 -22.50 14.03
C GLN A 152 -7.12 -21.88 13.16
N SER A 153 -8.30 -22.49 13.10
CA SER A 153 -9.45 -22.11 12.30
C SER A 153 -10.66 -21.76 13.17
N GLN A 154 -10.48 -20.89 14.17
CA GLN A 154 -11.64 -20.22 14.78
C GLN A 154 -12.30 -19.34 13.70
N VAL A 155 -13.53 -19.68 13.34
CA VAL A 155 -14.35 -18.91 12.42
C VAL A 155 -15.28 -18.03 13.23
N ASP A 156 -15.00 -16.73 13.22
CA ASP A 156 -15.92 -15.72 13.71
C ASP A 156 -17.15 -15.67 12.78
N LEU A 157 -18.28 -16.18 13.27
CA LEU A 157 -19.60 -15.99 12.68
C LEU A 157 -20.20 -14.68 13.20
N GLY A 158 -20.26 -13.67 12.34
CA GLY A 158 -20.83 -12.36 12.64
C GLY A 158 -20.81 -11.44 11.41
N LEU A 159 -21.41 -10.25 11.52
CA LEU A 159 -21.43 -9.26 10.44
C LEU A 159 -20.01 -8.78 10.06
N ASN A 160 -19.07 -8.90 11.00
CA ASN A 160 -17.65 -8.62 10.80
C ASN A 160 -17.00 -9.51 9.72
N ILE A 161 -17.51 -10.72 9.45
CA ILE A 161 -16.94 -11.58 8.39
C ILE A 161 -17.05 -10.93 7.01
N ILE A 162 -18.13 -10.19 6.76
CA ILE A 162 -18.36 -9.49 5.49
C ILE A 162 -17.34 -8.36 5.35
N LEU A 163 -17.14 -7.58 6.42
CA LEU A 163 -16.12 -6.53 6.46
C LEU A 163 -14.72 -7.08 6.26
N LYS A 164 -14.38 -8.18 6.94
CA LYS A 164 -13.08 -8.85 6.79
C LYS A 164 -12.83 -9.29 5.35
N LYS A 165 -13.82 -9.86 4.67
CA LYS A 165 -13.68 -10.23 3.25
C LYS A 165 -13.49 -9.03 2.34
N MET A 166 -14.15 -7.90 2.61
CA MET A 166 -13.91 -6.68 1.87
C MET A 166 -12.50 -6.14 2.11
N ILE A 167 -12.03 -6.16 3.37
CA ILE A 167 -10.67 -5.80 3.73
C ILE A 167 -9.65 -6.69 3.01
N ASP A 168 -9.85 -8.01 2.97
CA ASP A 168 -8.97 -8.93 2.22
C ASP A 168 -8.93 -8.58 0.71
N MET A 169 -10.04 -8.12 0.15
CA MET A 169 -10.09 -7.64 -1.25
C MET A 169 -9.33 -6.32 -1.43
N ILE A 170 -9.40 -5.42 -0.45
CA ILE A 170 -8.63 -4.17 -0.44
C ILE A 170 -7.14 -4.49 -0.36
N ASP A 171 -6.72 -5.36 0.56
CA ASP A 171 -5.34 -5.82 0.71
C ASP A 171 -4.79 -6.33 -0.62
N ARG A 172 -5.53 -7.23 -1.29
CA ARG A 172 -5.15 -7.74 -2.62
C ARG A 172 -5.04 -6.66 -3.69
N GLN A 173 -5.90 -5.65 -3.67
CA GLN A 173 -5.85 -4.55 -4.63
C GLN A 173 -4.64 -3.66 -4.38
N VAL A 174 -4.36 -3.34 -3.12
CA VAL A 174 -3.17 -2.59 -2.70
C VAL A 174 -1.92 -3.34 -3.11
N ASP A 175 -1.84 -4.64 -2.86
CA ASP A 175 -0.71 -5.48 -3.26
C ASP A 175 -0.48 -5.45 -4.77
N ARG A 176 -1.54 -5.55 -5.58
CA ARG A 176 -1.45 -5.46 -7.04
C ARG A 176 -0.95 -4.10 -7.52
N ASP A 177 -1.48 -3.02 -6.95
CA ASP A 177 -1.07 -1.66 -7.31
C ASP A 177 0.37 -1.40 -6.89
N GLN A 178 0.78 -1.90 -5.72
CA GLN A 178 2.16 -1.81 -5.26
C GLN A 178 3.09 -2.63 -6.16
N ALA A 179 2.76 -3.90 -6.44
CA ALA A 179 3.54 -4.75 -7.34
C ALA A 179 3.73 -4.10 -8.73
N ARG A 180 2.68 -3.48 -9.27
CA ARG A 180 2.75 -2.74 -10.54
C ARG A 180 3.73 -1.56 -10.47
N ARG A 181 3.71 -0.78 -9.38
CA ARG A 181 4.65 0.33 -9.17
C ARG A 181 6.09 -0.18 -9.04
N ARG A 182 6.31 -1.22 -8.23
CA ARG A 182 7.63 -1.84 -8.04
C ARG A 182 8.20 -2.35 -9.37
N SER A 183 7.41 -3.10 -10.13
CA SER A 183 7.81 -3.63 -11.45
C SER A 183 8.20 -2.50 -12.42
N LYS A 184 7.41 -1.42 -12.49
CA LYS A 184 7.73 -0.25 -13.32
C LYS A 184 9.01 0.45 -12.87
N ASP A 185 9.19 0.60 -11.57
CA ASP A 185 10.39 1.24 -11.00
C ASP A 185 11.65 0.41 -11.30
N ILE A 186 11.61 -0.90 -11.11
CA ILE A 186 12.74 -1.80 -11.38
C ILE A 186 13.08 -1.80 -12.87
N THR A 187 12.08 -1.89 -13.75
CA THR A 187 12.30 -1.81 -15.21
C THR A 187 13.00 -0.52 -15.61
N ARG A 188 12.67 0.60 -14.96
CA ARG A 188 13.33 1.88 -15.23
C ARG A 188 14.76 1.91 -14.68
N ILE A 189 14.97 1.42 -13.46
CA ILE A 189 16.27 1.44 -12.79
C ILE A 189 17.27 0.48 -13.47
N LEU A 190 16.83 -0.69 -13.91
CA LEU A 190 17.68 -1.73 -14.51
C LEU A 190 17.78 -1.69 -16.04
N LYS A 191 17.25 -0.63 -16.69
CA LYS A 191 17.16 -0.55 -18.16
C LYS A 191 18.51 -0.74 -18.87
N ASN A 192 19.60 -0.23 -18.28
CA ASN A 192 20.95 -0.24 -18.85
C ASN A 192 21.92 -1.10 -18.05
N VAL A 193 21.41 -2.05 -17.27
CA VAL A 193 22.21 -2.94 -16.43
C VAL A 193 22.21 -4.33 -17.05
N SER A 194 23.38 -4.95 -17.20
CA SER A 194 23.49 -6.37 -17.57
C SER A 194 23.34 -7.26 -16.35
N PHE A 195 22.82 -8.47 -16.57
CA PHE A 195 22.69 -9.47 -15.52
C PHE A 195 24.04 -9.81 -14.86
N ASP A 196 25.10 -9.99 -15.64
CA ASP A 196 26.44 -10.33 -15.14
C ASP A 196 27.03 -9.24 -14.23
N SER A 197 26.89 -7.97 -14.64
CA SER A 197 27.35 -6.84 -13.83
C SER A 197 26.56 -6.74 -12.52
N LEU A 198 25.25 -6.96 -12.58
CA LEU A 198 24.40 -6.98 -11.39
C LEU A 198 24.81 -8.12 -10.46
N SER A 199 24.82 -9.37 -10.95
CA SER A 199 25.07 -10.56 -10.14
C SER A 199 26.46 -10.58 -9.49
N SER A 200 27.49 -10.07 -10.17
CA SER A 200 28.85 -10.05 -9.64
C SER A 200 29.06 -9.01 -8.54
N ARG A 201 28.35 -7.88 -8.61
CA ARG A 201 28.55 -6.73 -7.69
C ARG A 201 27.55 -6.67 -6.54
N ILE A 202 26.43 -7.40 -6.65
CA ILE A 202 25.35 -7.31 -5.68
C ILE A 202 25.68 -7.93 -4.31
N HIS A 203 26.41 -9.05 -4.32
CA HIS A 203 26.68 -9.83 -3.11
C HIS A 203 27.53 -9.07 -2.08
N PRO A 204 28.73 -8.53 -2.43
CA PRO A 204 29.51 -7.76 -1.47
C PRO A 204 28.79 -6.47 -1.02
N PHE A 205 27.97 -5.91 -1.91
CA PHE A 205 27.22 -4.70 -1.63
C PHE A 205 26.09 -4.92 -0.60
N CYS A 206 25.29 -5.98 -0.76
CA CYS A 206 24.24 -6.34 0.21
C CYS A 206 24.82 -6.44 1.63
N MET A 207 26.01 -7.03 1.78
CA MET A 207 26.68 -7.15 3.08
C MET A 207 27.10 -5.81 3.70
N GLN A 208 27.43 -4.80 2.88
CA GLN A 208 27.89 -3.50 3.39
C GLN A 208 26.74 -2.55 3.76
N VAL A 209 25.62 -2.62 3.05
CA VAL A 209 24.51 -1.67 3.20
C VAL A 209 23.37 -2.19 4.07
N MET A 210 23.21 -3.51 4.21
CA MET A 210 22.14 -4.14 4.99
C MET A 210 22.47 -4.29 6.49
N GLN A 211 23.09 -3.28 7.11
CA GLN A 211 23.60 -3.38 8.50
C GLN A 211 22.50 -3.51 9.57
N ASN A 212 21.25 -3.15 9.24
CA ASN A 212 20.10 -3.18 10.16
C ASN A 212 19.06 -4.26 9.82
N ILE A 213 19.39 -5.20 8.92
CA ILE A 213 18.46 -6.24 8.47
C ILE A 213 18.73 -7.52 9.26
N PRO A 214 17.69 -8.23 9.74
CA PRO A 214 17.87 -9.50 10.45
C PRO A 214 18.62 -10.54 9.61
N GLU A 215 19.49 -11.31 10.24
CA GLU A 215 20.31 -12.33 9.57
C GLU A 215 19.46 -13.36 8.80
N ALA A 216 18.31 -13.75 9.35
CA ALA A 216 17.37 -14.66 8.69
C ALA A 216 16.80 -14.12 7.36
N GLU A 217 16.63 -12.80 7.24
CA GLU A 217 16.13 -12.17 6.01
C GLU A 217 17.22 -12.09 4.95
N ILE A 218 18.48 -11.87 5.37
CA ILE A 218 19.67 -11.90 4.51
C ILE A 218 19.91 -13.33 3.96
N GLU A 219 19.81 -14.35 4.81
CA GLU A 219 19.94 -15.75 4.38
C GLU A 219 18.86 -16.15 3.38
N SER A 220 17.59 -15.76 3.62
CA SER A 220 16.50 -16.03 2.68
C SER A 220 16.75 -15.36 1.34
N LEU A 221 17.18 -14.10 1.35
CA LEU A 221 17.54 -13.36 0.14
C LEU A 221 18.61 -14.10 -0.66
N PHE A 222 19.72 -14.50 -0.04
CA PHE A 222 20.80 -15.16 -0.76
C PHE A 222 20.41 -16.54 -1.30
N ARG A 223 19.56 -17.28 -0.58
CA ARG A 223 18.97 -18.52 -1.10
C ARG A 223 18.16 -18.26 -2.36
N GLU A 224 17.26 -17.27 -2.33
CA GLU A 224 16.42 -16.92 -3.46
C GLU A 224 17.24 -16.39 -4.66
N LEU A 225 18.27 -15.58 -4.42
CA LEU A 225 19.19 -15.11 -5.47
C LEU A 225 19.92 -16.27 -6.15
N LYS A 226 20.33 -17.28 -5.38
CA LYS A 226 20.98 -18.48 -5.92
C LYS A 226 20.02 -19.35 -6.73
N GLU A 227 18.77 -19.45 -6.30
CA GLU A 227 17.72 -20.16 -7.05
C GLU A 227 17.41 -19.45 -8.37
N ILE A 228 17.34 -18.11 -8.36
CA ILE A 228 17.12 -17.29 -9.56
C ILE A 228 18.30 -17.39 -10.54
N SER A 229 19.54 -17.36 -10.05
CA SER A 229 20.71 -17.46 -10.93
C SER A 229 20.82 -18.84 -11.57
N ALA A 230 20.38 -19.88 -10.85
CA ALA A 230 20.35 -21.27 -11.31
C ALA A 230 19.14 -21.63 -12.19
N SER A 231 18.13 -20.76 -12.33
CA SER A 231 16.97 -21.04 -13.18
C SER A 231 17.33 -21.05 -14.67
N ASP A 232 16.53 -21.71 -15.50
CA ASP A 232 16.72 -21.75 -16.97
C ASP A 232 16.02 -20.56 -17.68
N ASP A 233 15.89 -19.43 -16.99
CA ASP A 233 15.27 -18.22 -17.52
C ASP A 233 16.28 -17.36 -18.30
N CYS A 234 15.79 -16.49 -19.18
CA CYS A 234 16.64 -15.51 -19.85
C CYS A 234 17.21 -14.46 -18.87
N ASP A 235 18.37 -13.90 -19.22
CA ASP A 235 19.11 -12.95 -18.37
C ASP A 235 18.27 -11.73 -17.96
N GLU A 236 17.38 -11.26 -18.83
CA GLU A 236 16.47 -10.16 -18.52
C GLU A 236 15.46 -10.52 -17.41
N SER A 237 14.92 -11.74 -17.44
CA SER A 237 14.02 -12.24 -16.40
C SER A 237 14.75 -12.43 -15.07
N LYS A 238 15.97 -12.99 -15.11
CA LYS A 238 16.81 -13.14 -13.91
C LYS A 238 17.19 -11.79 -13.31
N LYS A 239 17.59 -10.83 -14.15
CA LYS A 239 17.89 -9.45 -13.75
C LYS A 239 16.69 -8.80 -13.05
N MET A 240 15.49 -8.93 -13.62
CA MET A 240 14.27 -8.38 -13.04
C MET A 240 13.94 -9.04 -11.69
N ALA A 241 14.08 -10.36 -11.60
CA ALA A 241 13.79 -11.12 -10.38
C ALA A 241 14.76 -10.75 -9.24
N ILE A 242 16.07 -10.68 -9.51
CA ILE A 242 17.07 -10.21 -8.54
C ILE A 242 16.75 -8.78 -8.11
N GLY A 243 16.47 -7.90 -9.07
CA GLY A 243 16.11 -6.51 -8.80
C GLY A 243 14.89 -6.36 -7.89
N LEU A 244 13.86 -7.19 -8.10
CA LEU A 244 12.64 -7.17 -7.29
C LEU A 244 12.89 -7.61 -5.85
N GLN A 245 13.69 -8.66 -5.64
CA GLN A 245 13.99 -9.14 -4.30
C GLN A 245 14.74 -8.09 -3.47
N ILE A 246 15.71 -7.43 -4.10
CA ILE A 246 16.51 -6.42 -3.42
C ILE A 246 15.67 -5.18 -3.17
N TYR A 247 14.89 -4.74 -4.17
CA TYR A 247 13.96 -3.63 -4.03
C TYR A 247 13.01 -3.83 -2.84
N ASN A 248 12.53 -5.05 -2.60
CA ASN A 248 11.60 -5.34 -1.50
C ASN A 248 12.26 -5.14 -0.12
N ILE A 249 13.55 -5.41 0.00
CA ILE A 249 14.29 -5.31 1.27
C ILE A 249 14.81 -3.88 1.50
N VAL A 250 15.44 -3.28 0.49
CA VAL A 250 16.12 -1.97 0.65
C VAL A 250 15.24 -0.77 0.30
N GLY A 251 14.16 -1.00 -0.45
CA GLY A 251 13.26 0.03 -0.94
C GLY A 251 13.82 0.82 -2.14
N LYS A 252 12.92 1.59 -2.78
CA LYS A 252 13.19 2.30 -4.04
C LYS A 252 14.42 3.20 -4.04
N LYS A 253 14.52 4.07 -3.02
CA LYS A 253 15.53 5.14 -2.98
C LYS A 253 16.93 4.55 -2.90
N LEU A 254 17.11 3.62 -1.96
CA LEU A 254 18.36 2.93 -1.78
C LEU A 254 18.66 2.09 -3.02
N PHE A 255 17.72 1.31 -3.53
CA PHE A 255 17.93 0.53 -4.76
C PHE A 255 18.37 1.36 -5.97
N ALA A 256 17.80 2.55 -6.16
CA ALA A 256 18.22 3.44 -7.24
C ALA A 256 19.65 3.97 -7.04
N SER A 257 19.99 4.43 -5.83
CA SER A 257 21.35 4.89 -5.51
C SER A 257 22.38 3.78 -5.69
N ILE A 258 22.02 2.53 -5.40
CA ILE A 258 22.92 1.37 -5.54
C ILE A 258 23.36 1.17 -6.98
N ILE A 259 22.39 1.21 -7.90
CA ILE A 259 22.67 0.98 -9.32
C ILE A 259 23.52 2.11 -9.91
N GLU A 260 23.36 3.32 -9.38
CA GLU A 260 24.17 4.49 -9.73
C GLU A 260 25.59 4.42 -9.16
N ASP A 261 25.73 4.16 -7.84
CA ASP A 261 27.02 4.11 -7.13
C ASP A 261 27.91 2.95 -7.58
N LEU A 262 27.32 1.80 -7.96
CA LEU A 262 28.06 0.66 -8.47
C LEU A 262 28.45 0.81 -9.96
N GLU A 263 28.14 1.96 -10.57
CA GLU A 263 28.34 2.26 -12.00
C GLU A 263 27.80 1.13 -12.90
N LEU A 264 26.72 0.48 -12.49
CA LEU A 264 26.12 -0.65 -13.20
C LEU A 264 25.43 -0.22 -14.51
N ILE A 265 25.30 1.09 -14.72
CA ILE A 265 24.80 1.69 -15.94
C ILE A 265 25.89 1.53 -17.01
N ILE A 266 25.67 0.61 -17.93
CA ILE A 266 26.47 0.53 -19.14
C ILE A 266 26.20 1.82 -19.93
N THR A 267 27.17 2.74 -19.93
CA THR A 267 27.18 3.82 -20.91
C THR A 267 27.58 3.17 -22.23
N PRO A 268 26.77 3.23 -23.31
CA PRO A 268 27.22 2.75 -24.59
C PRO A 268 28.46 3.57 -24.97
N SER A 269 29.63 2.94 -24.94
CA SER A 269 30.85 3.53 -25.43
C SER A 269 30.63 3.87 -26.90
N ILE A 270 30.65 5.17 -27.22
CA ILE A 270 30.84 5.63 -28.60
C ILE A 270 32.28 5.31 -28.97
N ASP A 271 32.61 4.03 -29.14
CA ASP A 271 33.88 3.61 -29.74
C ASP A 271 33.81 2.17 -30.27
N ASP A 272 32.77 1.88 -31.07
CA ASP A 272 32.84 0.78 -32.03
C ASP A 272 33.64 1.25 -33.26
N ASN A 273 34.95 1.41 -33.08
CA ASN A 273 35.91 1.42 -34.18
C ASN A 273 36.89 0.25 -33.97
N PRO A 274 36.82 -0.82 -34.78
CA PRO A 274 37.65 -1.99 -34.59
C PRO A 274 39.05 -1.69 -35.13
N LYS A 275 39.91 -1.12 -34.27
CA LYS A 275 41.39 -1.17 -34.34
C LYS A 275 42.02 -0.41 -33.16
N ALA A 276 42.17 -1.09 -32.03
CA ALA A 276 43.24 -0.77 -31.08
C ALA A 276 43.64 -2.03 -30.30
N THR A 277 44.95 -2.29 -30.36
CA THR A 277 45.74 -3.37 -29.75
C THR A 277 45.51 -3.48 -28.22
N PRO A 278 45.69 -4.66 -27.60
CA PRO A 278 45.44 -4.83 -26.18
C PRO A 278 46.56 -4.13 -25.39
N VAL A 279 46.22 -3.07 -24.69
CA VAL A 279 47.09 -2.46 -23.68
C VAL A 279 46.82 -3.20 -22.37
N ASN A 280 47.68 -4.18 -22.07
CA ASN A 280 47.82 -4.73 -20.73
C ASN A 280 48.36 -3.63 -19.81
N ASP A 281 47.51 -3.00 -18.99
CA ASP A 281 47.93 -2.01 -18.00
C ASP A 281 47.39 -2.31 -16.59
N PHE A 282 47.47 -3.58 -16.19
CA PHE A 282 47.18 -3.99 -14.80
C PHE A 282 48.35 -4.72 -14.12
N SER A 283 49.46 -4.95 -14.82
CA SER A 283 50.64 -5.62 -14.26
C SER A 283 51.72 -4.67 -13.75
N HIS A 284 51.66 -3.36 -14.03
CA HIS A 284 52.71 -2.41 -13.63
C HIS A 284 52.50 -1.75 -12.26
N SER A 285 51.26 -1.67 -11.76
CA SER A 285 50.99 -0.98 -10.48
C SER A 285 51.35 -1.80 -9.24
N PHE A 286 51.29 -3.13 -9.29
CA PHE A 286 51.59 -3.97 -8.12
C PHE A 286 53.09 -4.20 -7.88
N SER A 287 53.91 -4.21 -8.94
CA SER A 287 55.37 -4.33 -8.81
C SER A 287 56.02 -3.08 -8.21
N GLU A 288 55.54 -1.88 -8.54
CA GLU A 288 56.05 -0.62 -7.96
C GLU A 288 55.69 -0.45 -6.48
N ILE A 289 54.57 -1.01 -6.03
CA ILE A 289 54.15 -0.96 -4.61
C ILE A 289 55.00 -1.91 -3.75
N ILE A 290 55.40 -3.08 -4.27
CA ILE A 290 56.25 -4.02 -3.54
C ILE A 290 57.69 -3.51 -3.43
N GLU A 291 58.18 -2.75 -4.41
CA GLU A 291 59.54 -2.20 -4.40
C GLU A 291 59.70 -0.97 -3.48
N GLN A 292 58.61 -0.27 -3.15
CA GLN A 292 58.62 0.83 -2.17
C GLN A 292 58.51 0.39 -0.70
N VAL A 293 58.13 -0.87 -0.42
CA VAL A 293 57.94 -1.38 0.95
C VAL A 293 59.17 -2.13 1.49
N ASN A 294 60.23 -2.29 0.70
CA ASN A 294 61.45 -2.95 1.18
C ASN A 294 62.77 -2.22 0.82
N PRO A 295 63.09 -1.09 1.49
CA PRO A 295 64.40 -0.50 1.38
C PRO A 295 65.40 -1.23 2.30
N LYS A 296 66.04 -2.30 1.78
CA LYS A 296 67.26 -2.96 2.31
C LYS A 296 67.07 -3.60 3.72
N GLY A 297 67.14 -4.91 3.92
CA GLY A 297 68.13 -5.87 3.43
C GLY A 297 69.03 -6.28 4.60
N ALA A 298 69.16 -7.60 4.82
CA ALA A 298 70.01 -8.28 5.81
C ALA A 298 69.54 -8.27 7.28
#